data_AF-A0A7Y4JQU8-F1
#
_entry.id   AF-A0A7Y4JQU8-F1
#
_cell.length_a   1.000
_cell.length_b   1.000
_cell.length_c   1.000
_cell.angle_alpha   90.00
_cell.angle_beta   90.00
_cell.angle_gamma   90.00
#
_symmetry.space_group_name_H-M   'P 1'
#
loop_
_entity.id
_entity.type
_entity.pdbx_description
1 polymer ?
#
loop_
_entity_poly.entity_id
_entity_poly.type
_entity_poly.pdbx_seq_one_letter_code
_entity_poly.pdbx_strand_id
1 'polypeptide(L)'
;MDLLAPPARTLNFDAFWRWLQEHTNCILRCGSPDMTLFDHDDFHWMLMEEERQHVLQLIKGKSLVGEMVMVGREISEVTISPDPDADPQAGHFLAELMGGPKEDPQVLYHFIMAHGIEPVAGHQGFKH
;
A
#
# COMPACT_ATOMS: atom_id res chain seq x y z
N MET A 1 24.59 -11.31 15.36
CA MET A 1 24.60 -10.11 14.49
C MET A 1 23.17 -9.66 14.41
N ASP A 2 22.81 -8.62 15.18
CA ASP A 2 21.50 -7.98 15.05
C ASP A 2 21.45 -7.33 13.66
N LEU A 3 20.75 -7.98 12.73
CA LEU A 3 20.30 -7.31 11.52
C LEU A 3 19.18 -6.38 11.96
N LEU A 4 19.52 -5.14 12.28
CA LEU A 4 18.53 -4.09 12.48
C LEU A 4 17.62 -4.10 11.25
N ALA A 5 16.32 -4.30 11.48
CA ALA A 5 15.34 -4.26 10.42
C ALA A 5 15.54 -2.97 9.60
N PRO A 6 15.45 -3.03 8.26
CA PRO A 6 15.49 -1.84 7.41
C PRO A 6 14.59 -0.74 7.99
N PRO A 7 15.07 0.50 8.08
CA PRO A 7 14.28 1.59 8.66
C PRO A 7 12.99 1.76 7.85
N ALA A 8 11.88 1.97 8.56
CA ALA A 8 10.60 2.26 7.92
C ALA A 8 10.72 3.54 7.07
N ARG A 9 10.18 3.49 5.85
CA ARG A 9 10.16 4.60 4.90
C ARG A 9 8.80 5.29 4.97
N THR A 10 8.80 6.62 5.11
CA THR A 10 7.56 7.41 5.07
C THR A 10 7.34 8.04 3.69
N LEU A 11 6.10 8.01 3.22
CA LEU A 11 5.62 8.63 1.98
C LEU A 11 4.35 9.44 2.25
N ASN A 12 4.04 10.40 1.38
CA ASN A 12 2.69 10.95 1.32
C ASN A 12 1.76 9.98 0.57
N PHE A 13 0.46 10.10 0.84
CA PHE A 13 -0.55 9.20 0.29
C PHE A 13 -0.62 9.25 -1.24
N ASP A 14 -0.58 10.43 -1.85
CA ASP A 14 -0.66 10.57 -3.32
C ASP A 14 0.47 9.82 -4.05
N ALA A 15 1.69 9.85 -3.51
CA ALA A 15 2.83 9.14 -4.07
C ALA A 15 2.66 7.62 -3.93
N PHE A 16 2.17 7.16 -2.77
CA PHE A 16 1.87 5.75 -2.55
C PHE A 16 0.77 5.27 -3.50
N TRP A 17 -0.33 6.02 -3.62
CA TRP A 17 -1.47 5.66 -4.45
C TRP A 17 -1.11 5.58 -5.93
N ARG A 18 -0.33 6.53 -6.45
CA ARG A 18 0.16 6.50 -7.84
C ARG A 18 1.02 5.28 -8.10
N TRP A 19 1.94 4.98 -7.18
CA TRP A 19 2.76 3.78 -7.30
C TRP A 19 1.88 2.51 -7.30
N LEU A 20 0.86 2.47 -6.44
CA LEU A 20 -0.05 1.32 -6.32
C LEU A 20 -0.84 1.08 -7.61
N GLN A 21 -1.30 2.14 -8.27
CA GLN A 21 -1.96 2.07 -9.58
C GLN A 21 -1.05 1.50 -10.68
N GLU A 22 0.26 1.75 -10.59
CA GLU A 22 1.26 1.20 -11.53
C GLU A 22 1.67 -0.25 -11.19
N HIS A 23 1.40 -0.69 -9.96
CA HIS A 23 1.87 -1.97 -9.40
C HIS A 23 0.73 -2.77 -8.75
N THR A 24 -0.44 -2.82 -9.40
CA THR A 24 -1.64 -3.48 -8.84
C THR A 24 -1.44 -4.97 -8.57
N ASN A 25 -0.65 -5.65 -9.39
CA ASN A 25 -0.32 -7.08 -9.23
C ASN A 25 0.62 -7.36 -8.04
N CYS A 26 1.14 -6.32 -7.41
CA CYS A 26 2.05 -6.46 -6.27
C CYS A 26 1.28 -6.48 -4.95
N ILE A 27 -0.03 -6.22 -4.97
CA ILE A 27 -0.89 -6.24 -3.79
C ILE A 27 -1.23 -7.68 -3.44
N LEU A 28 -0.72 -8.16 -2.30
CA LEU A 28 -1.05 -9.48 -1.75
C LEU A 28 -2.25 -9.40 -0.80
N ARG A 29 -2.40 -8.26 -0.13
CA ARG A 29 -3.46 -7.99 0.84
C ARG A 29 -3.72 -6.49 0.93
N CYS A 30 -4.98 -6.15 1.17
CA CYS A 30 -5.43 -4.79 1.43
C CYS A 30 -6.47 -4.83 2.55
N GLY A 31 -6.44 -3.92 3.52
CA GLY A 31 -7.42 -3.94 4.59
C GLY A 31 -7.58 -2.64 5.37
N SER A 32 -8.57 -2.66 6.24
CA SER A 32 -8.89 -1.70 7.28
C SER A 32 -9.03 -2.45 8.62
N PRO A 33 -9.30 -1.77 9.75
CA PRO A 33 -9.58 -2.44 11.01
C PRO A 33 -10.73 -3.46 10.96
N ASP A 34 -11.71 -3.23 10.08
CA ASP A 34 -12.95 -4.02 10.02
C ASP A 34 -12.95 -5.09 8.92
N MET A 35 -12.04 -4.99 7.95
CA MET A 35 -12.04 -5.87 6.78
C MET A 35 -10.64 -6.11 6.24
N THR A 36 -10.42 -7.28 5.67
CA THR A 36 -9.25 -7.57 4.85
C THR A 36 -9.68 -8.27 3.57
N LEU A 37 -9.17 -7.79 2.44
CA LEU A 37 -9.20 -8.42 1.13
C LEU A 37 -7.85 -9.10 0.87
N PHE A 38 -7.90 -10.33 0.37
CA PHE A 38 -6.73 -11.14 0.04
C PHE A 38 -6.67 -11.36 -1.46
N ASP A 39 -5.46 -11.30 -2.01
CA ASP A 39 -5.21 -11.64 -3.40
C ASP A 39 -5.43 -13.14 -3.67
N HIS A 40 -5.63 -13.48 -4.94
CA HIS A 40 -5.71 -14.85 -5.43
C HIS A 40 -5.40 -14.87 -6.92
N ASP A 41 -4.82 -15.96 -7.42
CA ASP A 41 -4.49 -16.19 -8.84
C ASP A 41 -5.63 -15.95 -9.85
N ASP A 42 -6.89 -15.96 -9.40
CA ASP A 42 -8.09 -15.78 -10.23
C ASP A 42 -8.61 -14.34 -10.22
N PHE A 43 -8.04 -13.49 -9.36
CA PHE A 43 -8.50 -12.15 -9.11
C PHE A 43 -7.59 -11.11 -9.79
N HIS A 44 -8.13 -9.92 -9.97
CA HIS A 44 -7.36 -8.74 -10.33
C HIS A 44 -7.81 -7.55 -9.51
N TRP A 45 -6.85 -6.73 -9.14
CA TRP A 45 -7.07 -5.46 -8.47
C TRP A 45 -7.37 -4.36 -9.49
N MET A 46 -8.40 -3.58 -9.22
CA MET A 46 -8.73 -2.37 -9.96
C MET A 46 -8.70 -1.18 -9.01
N LEU A 47 -7.97 -0.13 -9.37
CA LEU A 47 -7.80 1.08 -8.58
C LEU A 47 -8.38 2.26 -9.33
N MET A 48 -9.19 3.07 -8.64
CA MET A 48 -9.87 4.23 -9.22
C MET A 48 -9.91 5.38 -8.23
N GLU A 49 -9.96 6.60 -8.75
CA GLU A 49 -10.26 7.79 -7.97
C GLU A 49 -11.66 8.31 -8.36
N GLU A 50 -12.56 8.36 -7.38
CA GLU A 50 -13.95 8.81 -7.57
C GLU A 50 -14.30 9.86 -6.53
N GLU A 51 -14.69 11.07 -6.96
CA GLU A 51 -15.18 12.12 -6.05
C GLU A 51 -14.31 12.37 -4.80
N ARG A 52 -12.98 12.27 -4.95
CA ARG A 52 -11.93 12.38 -3.89
C ARG A 52 -11.79 11.17 -2.97
N GLN A 53 -12.44 10.07 -3.29
CA GLN A 53 -12.25 8.76 -2.68
C GLN A 53 -11.32 7.92 -3.55
N HIS A 54 -10.64 6.98 -2.90
CA HIS A 54 -9.69 6.08 -3.53
C HIS A 54 -10.27 4.67 -3.39
N VAL A 55 -10.71 4.11 -4.51
CA VAL A 55 -11.47 2.86 -4.54
C VAL A 55 -10.54 1.74 -5.00
N LEU A 56 -10.47 0.67 -4.20
CA LEU A 56 -9.92 -0.61 -4.62
C LEU A 56 -11.04 -1.62 -4.79
N GLN A 57 -11.05 -2.29 -5.93
CA GLN A 57 -11.91 -3.43 -6.17
C GLN A 57 -11.07 -4.67 -6.44
N LEU A 58 -11.52 -5.79 -5.88
CA LEU A 58 -11.03 -7.13 -6.18
C LEU A 58 -12.06 -7.80 -7.09
N ILE A 59 -11.66 -8.17 -8.31
CA ILE A 59 -12.57 -8.66 -9.34
C ILE A 59 -12.18 -10.08 -9.76
N LYS A 60 -13.17 -10.98 -9.90
CA LYS A 60 -13.02 -12.29 -10.53
C LYS A 60 -13.69 -12.28 -11.90
N GLY A 61 -12.91 -12.29 -12.97
CA GLY A 61 -13.44 -12.21 -14.34
C GLY A 61 -14.18 -10.88 -14.59
N LYS A 62 -15.50 -10.87 -14.39
CA LYS A 62 -16.34 -9.65 -14.47
C LYS A 62 -17.13 -9.37 -13.19
N SER A 63 -16.95 -10.19 -12.16
CA SER A 63 -17.71 -10.12 -10.92
C SER A 63 -16.90 -9.40 -9.85
N LEU A 64 -17.50 -8.41 -9.19
CA LEU A 64 -16.95 -7.79 -7.99
C LEU A 64 -16.95 -8.82 -6.85
N VAL A 65 -15.78 -9.06 -6.27
CA VAL A 65 -15.58 -9.95 -5.11
C VAL A 65 -15.58 -9.13 -3.83
N GLY A 66 -14.92 -7.98 -3.85
CA GLY A 66 -14.87 -7.07 -2.71
C GLY A 66 -14.42 -5.68 -3.14
N GLU A 67 -14.79 -4.69 -2.35
CA GLU A 67 -14.44 -3.29 -2.57
C GLU A 67 -14.02 -2.65 -1.25
N MET A 68 -12.97 -1.85 -1.30
CA MET A 68 -12.56 -0.98 -0.20
C MET A 68 -12.49 0.46 -0.70
N VAL A 69 -13.18 1.35 0.00
CA VAL A 69 -13.17 2.79 -0.29
C VAL A 69 -12.37 3.50 0.79
N MET A 70 -11.33 4.21 0.37
CA MET A 70 -10.46 4.98 1.25
C MET A 70 -10.70 6.48 1.12
N VAL A 71 -10.69 7.17 2.26
CA VAL A 71 -10.79 8.63 2.31
C VAL A 71 -9.38 9.22 2.40
N GLY A 72 -8.75 9.41 1.24
CA GLY A 72 -7.33 9.80 1.14
C GLY A 72 -6.92 11.01 1.99
N ARG A 73 -7.81 11.99 2.14
CA ARG A 73 -7.58 13.20 2.97
C ARG A 73 -7.42 12.94 4.47
N GLU A 74 -7.86 11.78 4.96
CA GLU A 74 -7.76 11.39 6.38
C GLU A 74 -6.42 10.71 6.68
N ILE A 75 -5.63 10.40 5.64
CA ILE A 75 -4.32 9.79 5.76
C ILE A 75 -3.28 10.89 5.93
N SER A 76 -2.61 10.90 7.07
CA SER A 76 -1.53 11.84 7.38
C SER A 76 -0.19 11.39 6.80
N GLU A 77 0.07 10.07 6.77
CA GLU A 77 1.32 9.50 6.29
C GLU A 77 1.15 8.04 5.87
N VAL A 78 2.06 7.56 5.02
CA VAL A 78 2.19 6.14 4.67
C VAL A 78 3.55 5.65 5.14
N THR A 79 3.57 4.63 5.97
CA THR A 79 4.79 4.03 6.51
C THR A 79 5.02 2.67 5.88
N ILE A 80 6.20 2.42 5.32
CA ILE A 80 6.54 1.18 4.63
C ILE A 80 7.70 0.49 5.35
N SER A 81 7.50 -0.76 5.73
CA SER A 81 8.48 -1.61 6.39
C SER A 81 8.46 -3.02 5.78
N PRO A 82 9.48 -3.86 6.04
CA PRO A 82 9.35 -5.30 5.79
C PRO A 82 8.15 -5.86 6.56
N ASP A 83 7.39 -6.76 5.94
CA ASP A 83 6.27 -7.43 6.59
C ASP A 83 6.79 -8.27 7.77
N PRO A 84 6.40 -7.96 9.03
CA PRO A 84 6.90 -8.66 10.20
C PRO A 84 6.40 -10.10 10.30
N ASP A 85 5.29 -10.43 9.64
CA ASP A 85 4.66 -11.74 9.69
C ASP A 85 5.06 -12.64 8.50
N ALA A 86 5.76 -12.08 7.50
CA ALA A 86 6.25 -12.83 6.35
C ALA A 86 7.52 -13.64 6.68
N ASP A 87 7.73 -14.73 5.94
CA ASP A 87 9.05 -15.35 5.86
C ASP A 87 10.05 -14.28 5.39
N PRO A 88 11.19 -14.06 6.09
CA PRO A 88 12.20 -13.10 5.66
C PRO A 88 12.69 -13.30 4.22
N GLN A 89 12.59 -14.53 3.68
CA GLN A 89 12.93 -14.84 2.29
C GLN A 89 11.85 -14.46 1.29
N ALA A 90 10.58 -14.34 1.73
CA ALA A 90 9.48 -13.91 0.87
C ALA A 90 9.62 -12.44 0.45
N GLY A 91 10.30 -11.62 1.28
CA GLY A 91 10.60 -10.23 0.94
C GLY A 91 9.36 -9.35 0.78
N HIS A 92 8.28 -9.65 1.51
CA HIS A 92 7.06 -8.85 1.49
C HIS A 92 7.22 -7.56 2.29
N PHE A 93 6.38 -6.58 1.98
CA PHE A 93 6.39 -5.25 2.59
C PHE A 93 5.02 -4.90 3.14
N LEU A 94 4.99 -4.39 4.36
CA LEU A 94 3.83 -3.80 4.98
C LEU A 94 3.83 -2.29 4.70
N ALA A 95 2.73 -1.79 4.14
CA ALA A 95 2.44 -0.37 4.07
C ALA A 95 1.26 -0.03 5.00
N GLU A 96 1.49 0.81 6.00
CA GLU A 96 0.49 1.30 6.94
C GLU A 96 0.11 2.74 6.58
N LEU A 97 -1.18 2.97 6.34
CA LEU A 97 -1.73 4.29 6.05
C LEU A 97 -2.26 4.86 7.36
N MET A 98 -1.47 5.76 7.95
CA MET A 98 -1.75 6.35 9.25
C MET A 98 -2.69 7.55 9.10
N GLY A 99 -3.54 7.77 10.10
CA GLY A 99 -4.41 8.93 10.21
C GLY A 99 -4.95 9.11 11.62
N GLY A 100 -6.07 9.82 11.77
CA GLY A 100 -6.66 10.13 13.06
C GLY A 100 -6.08 11.39 13.75
N PRO A 101 -6.44 11.66 15.02
CA PRO A 101 -5.94 12.80 15.77
C PRO A 101 -4.42 12.75 15.96
N LYS A 102 -3.75 13.92 16.05
CA LYS A 102 -2.28 13.97 16.18
C LYS A 102 -1.77 13.36 17.48
N GLU A 103 -2.58 13.43 18.52
CA GLU A 103 -2.31 12.87 19.84
C GLU A 103 -2.49 11.35 19.91
N ASP A 104 -3.21 10.76 18.95
CA ASP A 104 -3.49 9.33 18.88
C ASP A 104 -3.57 8.89 17.40
N PRO A 105 -2.43 8.83 16.70
CA PRO A 105 -2.39 8.37 15.32
C PRO A 105 -2.70 6.88 15.23
N GLN A 106 -3.52 6.50 14.26
CA GLN A 106 -4.00 5.12 14.08
C GLN A 106 -3.78 4.66 12.65
N VAL A 107 -3.59 3.35 12.47
CA VAL A 107 -3.59 2.71 11.14
C VAL A 107 -5.03 2.68 10.65
N LEU A 108 -5.33 3.46 9.61
CA LEU A 108 -6.66 3.47 8.98
C LEU A 108 -6.79 2.35 7.95
N TYR A 109 -5.70 2.07 7.23
CA TYR A 109 -5.63 1.02 6.22
C TYR A 109 -4.24 0.41 6.18
N HIS A 110 -4.13 -0.81 5.67
CA HIS A 110 -2.85 -1.47 5.46
C HIS A 110 -2.82 -2.27 4.16
N PHE A 111 -1.62 -2.41 3.60
CA PHE A 111 -1.34 -3.22 2.43
C PHE A 111 -0.16 -4.15 2.71
N ILE A 112 -0.25 -5.40 2.25
CA ILE A 112 0.93 -6.26 2.11
C ILE A 112 1.26 -6.34 0.63
N MET A 113 2.53 -6.08 0.30
CA MET A 113 3.00 -6.03 -1.07
C MET A 113 4.16 -6.99 -1.32
N ALA A 114 4.17 -7.60 -2.50
CA ALA A 114 5.18 -8.56 -2.91
C ALA A 114 6.58 -7.95 -3.06
N HIS A 115 6.66 -6.63 -3.26
CA HIS A 115 7.92 -5.90 -3.25
C HIS A 115 7.73 -4.46 -2.75
N GLY A 116 8.84 -3.86 -2.35
CA GLY A 116 8.87 -2.51 -1.81
C GLY A 116 8.79 -1.44 -2.89
N ILE A 117 8.53 -0.21 -2.46
CA ILE A 117 8.64 0.97 -3.30
C ILE A 117 10.12 1.36 -3.35
N GLU A 118 10.77 1.15 -4.49
CA GLU A 118 12.12 1.69 -4.71
C GLU A 118 12.05 3.22 -4.86
N PRO A 119 13.09 3.98 -4.51
CA PRO A 119 13.16 5.37 -4.92
C PRO A 119 13.17 5.43 -6.44
N VAL A 120 12.35 6.32 -7.03
CA VAL A 120 12.60 6.75 -8.41
C VAL A 120 14.03 7.26 -8.41
N ALA A 121 14.94 6.56 -9.10
CA ALA A 121 16.30 7.04 -9.28
C ALA A 121 16.16 8.43 -9.89
N GLY A 122 16.40 9.46 -9.08
CA GLY A 122 16.26 10.84 -9.52
C GLY A 122 17.05 10.97 -10.82
N HIS A 123 16.41 11.52 -11.86
CA HIS A 123 17.08 11.88 -13.10
C HIS A 123 18.42 12.54 -12.71
N GLN A 124 19.52 11.83 -12.90
CA GLN A 124 20.83 12.44 -12.88
C GLN A 124 20.81 13.39 -14.09
N GLY A 125 20.44 14.64 -13.83
CA GLY A 125 20.55 15.69 -14.82
C GLY A 125 21.99 15.68 -15.30
N PHE A 126 22.19 15.28 -16.56
CA PHE A 126 23.46 15.47 -17.24
C PHE A 126 23.77 16.95 -17.16
N LYS A 127 24.73 17.32 -16.30
CA LYS A 127 25.28 18.67 -16.28
C LYS A 127 26.13 18.82 -17.54
N HIS A 128 25.71 19.73 -18.41
CA HIS A 128 26.56 20.28 -19.48
C HIS A 128 27.68 21.14 -18.89
#